data_AF-A0A8B9JIL7-F1
#
_entry.id   AF-A0A8B9JIL7-F1
#
_cell.length_a   1.000
_cell.length_b   1.000
_cell.length_c   1.000
_cell.angle_alpha   90.00
_cell.angle_beta   90.00
_cell.angle_gamma   90.00
#
_symmetry.space_group_name_H-M   'P 1'
#
loop_
_entity.id
_entity.type
_entity.pdbx_description
1 polymer ?
#
loop_
_entity_poly.entity_id
_entity_poly.type
_entity_poly.pdbx_seq_one_letter_code
_entity_poly.pdbx_strand_id
1 'polypeptide(L)'
;MGLHVCLYVPNIIGYFRALLVLIAWCVFSHPDLFLPVYGLSALLDGLDGWTARRLKQTSRFGAWLDVVVDNFGRGMLWSMLYDWGWLVASLEWCTFVCNHNTRGAQWKSSFTESPTWVRAVMAKGFKTPPGVLTIAGLHGMPVWLYGLQHNVLSQFCIPQWLQILGFLLLAAGRLLCLAVEMWCILAHIKHLTKDEDEEKRD
;
A
#
# COMPACT_ATOMS: atom_id res chain seq x y z
N MET A 1 12.23 -25.50 -12.08
CA MET A 1 11.13 -24.56 -12.39
C MET A 1 10.30 -24.36 -11.12
N GLY A 2 10.16 -23.13 -10.63
CA GLY A 2 9.59 -22.83 -9.30
C GLY A 2 8.06 -22.71 -9.23
N LEU A 3 7.31 -23.26 -10.20
CA LEU A 3 5.85 -23.06 -10.30
C LEU A 3 5.06 -23.55 -9.07
N HIS A 4 5.58 -24.50 -8.30
CA HIS A 4 4.95 -24.93 -7.05
C HIS A 4 4.80 -23.76 -6.05
N VAL A 5 5.69 -22.75 -6.10
CA VAL A 5 5.55 -21.54 -5.26
C VAL A 5 4.25 -20.81 -5.58
N CYS A 6 3.81 -20.76 -6.84
CA CYS A 6 2.55 -20.13 -7.25
C CYS A 6 1.33 -20.82 -6.63
N LEU A 7 1.46 -22.07 -6.18
CA LEU A 7 0.40 -22.87 -5.57
C LEU A 7 0.49 -22.95 -4.04
N TYR A 8 1.40 -22.19 -3.41
CA TYR A 8 1.41 -22.05 -1.95
C TYR A 8 0.06 -21.50 -1.46
N VAL A 9 -0.41 -22.01 -0.33
CA VAL A 9 -1.66 -21.60 0.31
C VAL A 9 -1.79 -20.07 0.45
N PRO A 10 -0.78 -19.32 0.95
CA PRO A 10 -0.86 -17.86 0.99
C PRO A 10 -1.03 -17.20 -0.40
N ASN A 11 -0.43 -17.76 -1.45
CA ASN A 11 -0.55 -17.20 -2.80
C ASN A 11 -1.93 -17.48 -3.42
N ILE A 12 -2.53 -18.62 -3.10
CA ILE A 12 -3.93 -18.91 -3.45
C ILE A 12 -4.87 -17.90 -2.77
N ILE A 13 -4.63 -17.58 -1.50
CA ILE A 13 -5.35 -16.51 -0.80
C ILE A 13 -5.14 -15.17 -1.54
N GLY A 14 -3.90 -14.86 -1.94
CA GLY A 14 -3.58 -13.69 -2.75
C GLY A 14 -4.37 -13.59 -4.07
N TYR A 15 -4.56 -14.69 -4.79
CA TYR A 15 -5.40 -14.68 -6.00
C TYR A 15 -6.88 -14.46 -5.67
N PHE A 16 -7.37 -15.02 -4.56
CA PHE A 16 -8.74 -14.77 -4.12
C PHE A 16 -8.93 -13.30 -3.70
N ARG A 17 -7.93 -12.68 -3.05
CA ARG A 17 -7.92 -11.23 -2.78
C ARG A 17 -8.01 -10.42 -4.06
N ALA A 18 -7.19 -10.74 -5.07
CA ALA A 18 -7.26 -10.07 -6.37
C ALA A 18 -8.66 -10.17 -6.99
N LEU A 19 -9.29 -11.35 -6.92
CA LEU A 19 -10.67 -11.54 -7.38
C LEU A 19 -11.67 -10.70 -6.58
N LEU A 20 -11.56 -10.66 -5.24
CA LEU A 20 -12.42 -9.83 -4.40
C LEU A 20 -12.29 -8.33 -4.72
N VAL A 21 -11.08 -7.84 -5.01
CA VAL A 21 -10.87 -6.45 -5.47
C VAL A 21 -11.64 -6.18 -6.77
N LEU A 22 -11.58 -7.11 -7.73
CA LEU A 22 -12.33 -6.98 -8.99
C LEU A 22 -13.85 -7.07 -8.77
N ILE A 23 -14.31 -7.90 -7.84
CA ILE A 23 -15.74 -7.95 -7.48
C ILE A 23 -16.16 -6.64 -6.81
N ALA A 24 -15.37 -6.14 -5.85
CA ALA A 24 -15.62 -4.87 -5.19
C ALA A 24 -15.76 -3.73 -6.22
N TRP A 25 -14.91 -3.72 -7.24
CA TRP A 25 -15.00 -2.78 -8.35
C TRP A 25 -16.36 -2.82 -9.06
N CYS A 26 -16.84 -4.01 -9.42
CA CYS A 26 -18.13 -4.17 -10.10
C CYS A 26 -19.31 -3.67 -9.28
N VAL A 27 -19.18 -3.64 -7.94
CA VAL A 27 -20.23 -3.19 -7.01
C VAL A 27 -19.90 -1.85 -6.35
N PHE A 28 -18.98 -1.06 -6.92
CA PHE A 28 -18.51 0.20 -6.33
C PHE A 28 -19.65 1.18 -6.00
N SER A 29 -20.69 1.26 -6.82
CA SER A 29 -21.84 2.15 -6.59
C SER A 29 -22.81 1.68 -5.49
N HIS A 30 -22.60 0.48 -4.92
CA HIS A 30 -23.43 -0.13 -3.88
C HIS A 30 -22.62 -0.29 -2.59
N PRO A 31 -22.60 0.71 -1.69
CA PRO A 31 -21.75 0.70 -0.49
C PRO A 31 -21.96 -0.48 0.45
N ASP A 32 -23.18 -0.98 0.51
CA ASP A 32 -23.62 -2.15 1.25
C ASP A 32 -22.97 -3.46 0.76
N LEU A 33 -22.56 -3.51 -0.51
CA LEU A 33 -21.82 -4.63 -1.09
C LEU A 33 -20.31 -4.33 -1.18
N PHE A 34 -19.95 -3.12 -1.59
CA PHE A 34 -18.56 -2.70 -1.76
C PHE A 34 -17.75 -2.83 -0.48
N LEU A 35 -18.24 -2.26 0.64
CA LEU A 35 -17.47 -2.22 1.88
C LEU A 35 -17.21 -3.61 2.48
N PRO A 36 -18.19 -4.54 2.54
CA PRO A 36 -17.91 -5.89 2.98
C PRO A 36 -16.95 -6.65 2.05
N VAL A 37 -17.08 -6.53 0.73
CA VAL A 37 -16.24 -7.26 -0.23
C VAL A 37 -14.80 -6.72 -0.21
N TYR A 38 -14.63 -5.40 -0.28
CA TYR A 38 -13.32 -4.76 -0.19
C TYR A 38 -12.68 -4.99 1.18
N GLY A 39 -13.46 -4.86 2.26
CA GLY A 39 -13.04 -5.17 3.63
C GLY A 39 -12.58 -6.61 3.79
N LEU A 40 -13.29 -7.58 3.21
CA LEU A 40 -12.87 -8.98 3.22
C LEU A 40 -11.53 -9.18 2.51
N SER A 41 -11.31 -8.53 1.36
CA SER A 41 -10.01 -8.58 0.67
C SER A 41 -8.88 -8.05 1.56
N ALA A 42 -9.10 -6.92 2.24
CA ALA A 42 -8.14 -6.32 3.16
C ALA A 42 -7.91 -7.17 4.42
N LEU A 43 -8.90 -7.94 4.90
CA LEU A 43 -8.72 -8.86 6.01
C LEU A 43 -7.89 -10.09 5.62
N LEU A 44 -8.08 -10.57 4.40
CA LEU A 44 -7.35 -11.72 3.86
C LEU A 44 -5.85 -11.44 3.66
N ASP A 45 -5.47 -10.18 3.49
CA ASP A 45 -4.07 -9.70 3.49
C ASP A 45 -3.31 -10.17 4.74
N GLY A 46 -3.85 -9.85 5.92
CA GLY A 46 -3.26 -10.29 7.18
C GLY A 46 -3.19 -11.81 7.31
N LEU A 47 -4.15 -12.52 6.71
CA LEU A 47 -4.25 -13.98 6.74
C LEU A 47 -3.25 -14.65 5.79
N ASP A 48 -2.97 -14.11 4.60
CA ASP A 48 -1.94 -14.67 3.72
C ASP A 48 -0.55 -14.55 4.35
N GLY A 49 -0.23 -13.43 4.99
CA GLY A 49 1.04 -13.25 5.68
C GLY A 49 1.15 -14.18 6.89
N TRP A 50 0.06 -14.35 7.63
CA TRP A 50 0.01 -15.27 8.76
C TRP A 50 0.17 -16.73 8.32
N THR A 51 -0.57 -17.17 7.30
CA THR A 51 -0.47 -18.53 6.76
C THR A 51 0.90 -18.81 6.17
N ALA A 52 1.51 -17.84 5.46
CA ALA A 52 2.86 -17.97 4.93
C ALA A 52 3.89 -18.27 6.04
N ARG A 53 3.81 -17.56 7.18
CA ARG A 53 4.69 -17.79 8.34
C ARG A 53 4.39 -19.12 9.02
N ARG A 54 3.10 -19.46 9.18
CA ARG A 54 2.67 -20.68 9.89
C ARG A 54 3.02 -21.95 9.13
N LEU A 55 2.86 -21.94 7.81
CA LEU A 55 3.13 -23.08 6.92
C LEU A 55 4.57 -23.10 6.39
N LYS A 56 5.42 -22.13 6.80
CA LYS A 56 6.79 -21.96 6.28
C LYS A 56 6.83 -21.82 4.74
N GLN A 57 5.82 -21.16 4.17
CA GLN A 57 5.64 -20.92 2.74
C GLN A 57 5.94 -19.47 2.34
N THR A 58 6.82 -18.78 3.08
CA THR A 58 7.26 -17.43 2.73
C THR A 58 8.08 -17.44 1.44
N SER A 59 7.77 -16.53 0.52
CA SER A 59 8.45 -16.47 -0.79
C SER A 59 8.54 -15.04 -1.33
N ARG A 60 9.53 -14.78 -2.19
CA ARG A 60 9.67 -13.48 -2.87
C ARG A 60 8.48 -13.19 -3.78
N PHE A 61 7.94 -14.23 -4.44
CA PHE A 61 6.74 -14.11 -5.25
C PHE A 61 5.52 -13.71 -4.42
N GLY A 62 5.29 -14.36 -3.27
CA GLY A 62 4.17 -14.00 -2.39
C GLY A 62 4.26 -12.57 -1.87
N ALA A 63 5.44 -12.14 -1.42
CA ALA A 63 5.66 -10.76 -0.99
C ALA A 63 5.50 -9.73 -2.12
N TRP A 64 5.80 -10.11 -3.37
CA TRP A 64 5.56 -9.26 -4.54
C TRP A 64 4.06 -9.20 -4.88
N LEU A 65 3.39 -10.36 -4.91
CA LEU A 65 1.96 -10.48 -5.23
C LEU A 65 1.12 -9.66 -4.25
N ASP A 66 1.45 -9.72 -2.97
CA ASP A 66 0.84 -8.97 -1.89
C ASP A 66 0.77 -7.46 -2.19
N VAL A 67 1.94 -6.85 -2.45
CA VAL A 67 2.04 -5.41 -2.77
C VAL A 67 1.34 -5.06 -4.09
N VAL A 68 1.37 -5.96 -5.07
CA VAL A 68 0.69 -5.78 -6.36
C VAL A 68 -0.82 -5.71 -6.17
N VAL A 69 -1.42 -6.65 -5.44
CA VAL A 69 -2.87 -6.68 -5.18
C VAL A 69 -3.30 -5.44 -4.40
N ASP A 70 -2.48 -5.04 -3.43
CA ASP A 70 -2.65 -3.83 -2.63
C ASP A 70 -2.66 -2.54 -3.47
N ASN A 71 -1.67 -2.37 -4.34
CA ASN A 71 -1.58 -1.25 -5.26
C ASN A 71 -2.77 -1.22 -6.24
N PHE A 72 -3.21 -2.39 -6.74
CA PHE A 72 -4.40 -2.48 -7.57
C PHE A 72 -5.64 -2.01 -6.83
N GLY A 73 -5.90 -2.56 -5.63
CA GLY A 73 -7.07 -2.21 -4.83
C GLY A 73 -7.15 -0.71 -4.52
N ARG A 74 -6.07 -0.13 -4.02
CA ARG A 74 -6.02 1.31 -3.72
C ARG A 74 -6.05 2.18 -4.97
N GLY A 75 -5.32 1.81 -6.01
CA GLY A 75 -5.25 2.59 -7.24
C GLY A 75 -6.61 2.66 -7.95
N MET A 76 -7.34 1.55 -7.99
CA MET A 76 -8.72 1.50 -8.48
C MET A 76 -9.64 2.37 -7.62
N LEU A 77 -9.57 2.23 -6.30
CA LEU A 77 -10.39 3.02 -5.38
C LEU A 77 -10.16 4.53 -5.55
N TRP A 78 -8.91 4.99 -5.60
CA TRP A 78 -8.60 6.40 -5.85
C TRP A 78 -9.17 6.89 -7.18
N SER A 79 -9.00 6.11 -8.25
CA SER A 79 -9.42 6.48 -9.60
C SER A 79 -10.93 6.60 -9.76
N MET A 80 -11.72 5.89 -8.94
CA MET A 80 -13.18 6.02 -8.95
C MET A 80 -13.69 7.13 -8.06
N LEU A 81 -12.95 7.48 -7.01
CA LEU A 81 -13.34 8.55 -6.10
C LEU A 81 -13.13 9.93 -6.72
N TYR A 82 -12.07 10.08 -7.53
CA TYR A 82 -11.69 11.35 -8.14
C TYR A 82 -11.03 11.16 -9.50
N ASP A 83 -11.34 12.06 -10.45
CA ASP A 83 -10.76 12.07 -11.80
C ASP A 83 -9.23 12.17 -11.82
N TRP A 84 -8.62 12.74 -10.77
CA TRP A 84 -7.17 12.86 -10.61
C TRP A 84 -6.56 11.71 -9.80
N GLY A 85 -7.37 10.78 -9.27
CA GLY A 85 -6.93 9.70 -8.39
C GLY A 85 -5.91 8.75 -9.04
N TRP A 86 -5.89 8.66 -10.37
CA TRP A 86 -4.86 7.92 -11.11
C TRP A 86 -3.44 8.46 -10.89
N LEU A 87 -3.26 9.73 -10.51
CA LEU A 87 -1.95 10.28 -10.14
C LEU A 87 -1.42 9.64 -8.86
N VAL A 88 -2.29 9.44 -7.87
CA VAL A 88 -1.93 8.77 -6.60
C VAL A 88 -1.57 7.32 -6.88
N ALA A 89 -2.36 6.64 -7.71
CA ALA A 89 -2.07 5.27 -8.14
C ALA A 89 -0.71 5.20 -8.86
N SER A 90 -0.43 6.12 -9.78
CA SER A 90 0.83 6.18 -10.53
C SER A 90 2.04 6.38 -9.62
N LEU A 91 1.91 7.22 -8.60
CA LEU A 91 2.94 7.41 -7.58
C LEU A 91 3.20 6.13 -6.76
N GLU A 92 2.15 5.45 -6.31
CA GLU A 92 2.27 4.21 -5.54
C GLU A 92 2.96 3.11 -6.37
N TRP A 93 2.60 3.00 -7.66
CA TRP A 93 3.26 2.11 -8.61
C TRP A 93 4.73 2.49 -8.85
N CYS A 94 5.03 3.78 -9.03
CA CYS A 94 6.40 4.26 -9.20
C CYS A 94 7.26 3.93 -7.96
N THR A 95 6.73 4.18 -6.76
CA THR A 95 7.39 3.84 -5.50
C THR A 95 7.66 2.35 -5.41
N PHE A 96 6.68 1.51 -5.78
CA PHE A 96 6.86 0.07 -5.82
C PHE A 96 7.99 -0.35 -6.77
N VAL A 97 8.01 0.15 -8.01
CA VAL A 97 9.06 -0.17 -8.99
C VAL A 97 10.44 0.26 -8.48
N CYS A 98 10.58 1.48 -7.96
CA CYS A 98 11.83 2.00 -7.42
C CYS A 98 12.35 1.16 -6.24
N ASN A 99 11.47 0.64 -5.40
CA ASN A 99 11.87 -0.15 -4.23
C ASN A 99 12.06 -1.64 -4.56
N HIS A 100 11.31 -2.19 -5.52
CA HIS A 100 11.34 -3.60 -5.88
C HIS A 100 12.57 -3.98 -6.72
N ASN A 101 12.95 -3.13 -7.68
CA ASN A 101 13.94 -3.49 -8.71
C ASN A 101 15.40 -3.38 -8.21
N THR A 102 15.73 -2.35 -7.42
CA THR A 102 17.15 -2.05 -7.14
C THR A 102 17.81 -2.77 -5.97
N ARG A 103 17.10 -3.33 -4.96
CA ARG A 103 17.71 -3.41 -3.62
C ARG A 103 17.77 -4.74 -2.89
N GLY A 104 17.41 -5.87 -3.51
CA GLY A 104 17.75 -7.23 -3.04
C GLY A 104 17.80 -7.42 -1.51
N ALA A 105 18.88 -7.99 -0.96
CA ALA A 105 19.08 -8.16 0.49
C ALA A 105 19.57 -6.87 1.21
N GLN A 106 19.93 -5.82 0.46
CA GLN A 106 20.57 -4.59 0.97
C GLN A 106 19.61 -3.42 1.18
N TRP A 107 18.32 -3.53 0.86
CA TRP A 107 17.35 -2.43 1.02
C TRP A 107 17.28 -1.87 2.46
N LYS A 108 17.61 -2.68 3.46
CA LYS A 108 17.67 -2.26 4.87
C LYS A 108 18.85 -1.33 5.19
N SER A 109 19.97 -1.41 4.46
CA SER A 109 21.11 -0.51 4.65
C SER A 109 20.94 0.85 3.95
N SER A 110 19.97 0.98 3.04
CA SER A 110 19.64 2.27 2.43
C SER A 110 18.96 3.25 3.39
N PHE A 111 18.33 2.76 4.46
CA PHE A 111 17.73 3.61 5.50
C PHE A 111 18.73 4.08 6.56
N THR A 112 19.97 3.56 6.53
CA THR A 112 21.01 4.06 7.43
C THR A 112 21.43 5.49 7.08
N GLU A 113 21.27 5.90 5.81
CA GLU A 113 21.49 7.27 5.32
C GLU A 113 20.19 8.09 5.20
N SER A 114 19.02 7.52 5.52
CA SER A 114 17.75 8.24 5.35
C SER A 114 17.59 9.36 6.39
N PRO A 115 16.87 10.45 6.03
CA PRO A 115 16.47 11.47 6.99
C PRO A 115 15.78 10.89 8.22
N THR A 116 15.89 11.59 9.36
CA THR A 116 15.36 11.14 10.66
C THR A 116 13.86 10.85 10.60
N TRP A 117 13.09 11.66 9.87
CA TRP A 117 11.63 11.48 9.73
C TRP A 117 11.26 10.24 8.90
N VAL A 118 11.97 9.95 7.79
CA VAL A 118 11.78 8.73 7.00
C VAL A 118 12.10 7.51 7.86
N ARG A 119 13.22 7.58 8.60
CA ARG A 119 13.65 6.52 9.50
C ARG A 119 12.63 6.28 10.61
N ALA A 120 12.05 7.34 11.16
CA ALA A 120 11.01 7.24 12.17
C ALA A 120 9.76 6.53 11.64
N VAL A 121 9.34 6.80 10.39
CA VAL A 121 8.23 6.10 9.72
C VAL A 121 8.55 4.62 9.51
N MET A 122 9.74 4.29 8.98
CA MET A 122 10.14 2.93 8.63
C MET A 122 10.51 2.06 9.85
N ALA A 123 10.80 2.69 10.99
CA ALA A 123 11.26 2.00 12.19
C ALA A 123 10.29 0.92 12.68
N LYS A 124 10.85 -0.20 13.18
CA LYS A 124 10.10 -1.36 13.66
C LYS A 124 9.09 -1.93 12.65
N GLY A 125 9.29 -1.69 11.35
CA GLY A 125 8.36 -2.10 10.30
C GLY A 125 7.03 -1.35 10.39
N PHE A 126 7.10 -0.01 10.43
CA PHE A 126 5.95 0.90 10.52
C PHE A 126 5.18 0.88 11.85
N LYS A 127 5.70 0.24 12.90
CA LYS A 127 5.03 0.12 14.21
C LYS A 127 5.28 1.31 15.16
N THR A 128 5.85 2.39 14.66
CA THR A 128 5.99 3.66 15.40
C THR A 128 4.75 4.54 15.18
N PRO A 129 4.48 5.55 16.03
CA PRO A 129 3.37 6.48 15.79
C PRO A 129 3.34 7.09 14.38
N PRO A 130 4.44 7.65 13.82
CA PRO A 130 4.43 8.14 12.44
C PRO A 130 4.28 7.02 11.40
N GLY A 131 4.81 5.82 11.66
CA GLY A 131 4.62 4.65 10.80
C GLY A 131 3.16 4.22 10.71
N VAL A 132 2.49 4.08 11.87
CA VAL A 132 1.07 3.73 11.97
C VAL A 132 0.21 4.80 11.30
N LEU A 133 0.50 6.08 11.54
CA LEU A 133 -0.20 7.19 10.89
C LEU A 133 -0.04 7.13 9.36
N THR A 134 1.16 6.83 8.87
CA THR A 134 1.46 6.68 7.44
C THR A 134 0.64 5.55 6.81
N ILE A 135 0.65 4.36 7.43
CA ILE A 135 -0.10 3.19 6.94
C ILE A 135 -1.60 3.41 7.03
N ALA A 136 -2.08 4.03 8.12
CA ALA A 136 -3.47 4.41 8.26
C ALA A 136 -3.90 5.39 7.15
N GLY A 137 -3.08 6.39 6.82
CA GLY A 137 -3.34 7.29 5.70
C GLY A 137 -3.30 6.60 4.34
N LEU A 138 -2.35 5.69 4.12
CA LEU A 138 -2.22 4.96 2.85
C LEU A 138 -3.45 4.10 2.56
N HIS A 139 -3.88 3.27 3.51
CA HIS A 139 -5.00 2.33 3.31
C HIS A 139 -6.36 2.92 3.70
N GLY A 140 -6.41 3.72 4.75
CA GLY A 140 -7.65 4.21 5.36
C GLY A 140 -8.21 5.44 4.66
N MET A 141 -7.38 6.35 4.16
CA MET A 141 -7.85 7.58 3.51
C MET A 141 -8.83 7.32 2.35
N PRO A 142 -8.50 6.49 1.34
CA PRO A 142 -9.40 6.28 0.22
C PRO A 142 -10.73 5.62 0.66
N VAL A 143 -10.70 4.69 1.62
CA VAL A 143 -11.92 4.06 2.17
C VAL A 143 -12.77 5.07 2.95
N TRP A 144 -12.13 5.98 3.70
CA TRP A 144 -12.84 7.04 4.43
C TRP A 144 -13.52 8.02 3.48
N LEU A 145 -12.83 8.43 2.41
CA LEU A 145 -13.39 9.28 1.36
C LEU A 145 -14.57 8.61 0.67
N TYR A 146 -14.49 7.31 0.39
CA TYR A 146 -15.61 6.55 -0.13
C TYR A 146 -16.82 6.61 0.80
N GLY A 147 -16.61 6.38 2.10
CA GLY A 147 -17.65 6.43 3.11
C GLY A 147 -18.29 7.82 3.26
N LEU A 148 -17.52 8.89 3.07
CA LEU A 148 -18.02 10.27 3.05
C LEU A 148 -18.87 10.54 1.80
N GLN A 149 -18.37 10.21 0.60
CA GLN A 149 -19.08 10.44 -0.67
C GLN A 149 -20.43 9.71 -0.73
N HIS A 150 -20.50 8.50 -0.15
CA HIS A 150 -21.71 7.68 -0.14
C HIS A 150 -22.55 7.83 1.14
N ASN A 151 -22.24 8.81 2.00
CA ASN A 151 -22.92 9.05 3.28
C ASN A 151 -22.98 7.86 4.24
N VAL A 152 -22.11 6.86 4.06
CA VAL A 152 -22.08 5.63 4.87
C VAL A 152 -21.79 5.95 6.34
N LEU A 153 -20.85 6.87 6.61
CA LEU A 153 -20.48 7.21 7.99
C LEU A 153 -21.67 7.80 8.76
N SER A 154 -22.48 8.61 8.08
CA SER A 154 -23.71 9.20 8.64
C SER A 154 -24.79 8.13 8.87
N GLN A 155 -24.89 7.11 8.00
CA GLN A 155 -25.79 5.96 8.21
C GLN A 155 -25.44 5.16 9.47
N PHE A 156 -24.15 5.08 9.81
CA PHE A 156 -23.66 4.49 11.07
C PHE A 156 -23.72 5.46 12.27
N CYS A 157 -24.45 6.58 12.16
CA CYS A 157 -24.60 7.58 13.21
C CYS A 157 -23.28 8.20 13.67
N ILE A 158 -22.24 8.23 12.82
CA ILE A 158 -20.97 8.87 13.15
C ILE A 158 -21.15 10.40 13.06
N PRO A 159 -20.89 11.16 14.14
CA PRO A 159 -21.13 12.60 14.16
C PRO A 159 -20.16 13.35 13.24
N GLN A 160 -20.60 14.46 12.66
CA GLN A 160 -19.84 15.23 11.66
C GLN A 160 -18.45 15.67 12.14
N TRP A 161 -18.31 16.06 13.41
CA TRP A 161 -16.99 16.44 13.96
C TRP A 161 -16.00 15.28 13.94
N LEU A 162 -16.47 14.04 14.15
CA LEU A 162 -15.64 12.85 14.12
C LEU A 162 -15.30 12.44 12.68
N GLN A 163 -16.23 12.67 11.74
CA GLN A 163 -15.99 12.53 10.30
C GLN A 163 -14.85 13.46 9.82
N ILE A 164 -14.91 14.73 10.23
CA ILE A 164 -13.87 15.73 9.93
C ILE A 164 -12.54 15.36 10.60
N LEU A 165 -12.57 14.97 11.87
CA LEU A 165 -11.36 14.58 12.59
C LEU A 165 -10.68 13.38 11.93
N GLY A 166 -11.46 12.35 11.56
CA GLY A 166 -10.95 11.18 10.85
C GLY A 166 -10.35 11.55 9.50
N PHE A 167 -11.03 12.41 8.73
CA PHE A 167 -10.49 12.93 7.47
C PHE A 167 -9.15 13.65 7.66
N LEU A 168 -9.06 14.57 8.63
CA LEU A 168 -7.83 15.33 8.88
C LEU A 168 -6.67 14.42 9.31
N LEU A 169 -6.94 13.44 10.18
CA LEU A 169 -5.93 12.48 10.63
C LEU A 169 -5.42 11.62 9.48
N LEU A 170 -6.33 11.06 8.67
CA LEU A 170 -5.98 10.19 7.54
C LEU A 170 -5.29 11.00 6.42
N ALA A 171 -5.72 12.23 6.16
CA ALA A 171 -5.08 13.14 5.22
C ALA A 171 -3.64 13.46 5.64
N ALA A 172 -3.41 13.76 6.93
CA ALA A 172 -2.06 13.97 7.46
C ALA A 172 -1.19 12.72 7.26
N GLY A 173 -1.73 11.53 7.51
CA GLY A 173 -1.07 10.26 7.22
C GLY A 173 -0.74 10.06 5.74
N ARG A 174 -1.67 10.36 4.83
CA ARG A 174 -1.46 10.22 3.39
C ARG A 174 -0.42 11.21 2.85
N LEU A 175 -0.38 12.44 3.38
CA LEU A 175 0.63 13.44 3.05
C LEU A 175 2.02 13.02 3.54
N LEU A 176 2.11 12.45 4.74
CA LEU A 176 3.36 11.88 5.24
C LEU A 176 3.82 10.70 4.37
N CYS A 177 2.89 9.83 3.97
CA CYS A 177 3.16 8.73 3.03
C CYS A 177 3.69 9.25 1.69
N LEU A 178 3.02 10.25 1.10
CA LEU A 178 3.45 10.92 -0.12
C LEU A 178 4.89 11.45 -0.02
N ALA A 179 5.24 12.10 1.10
CA ALA A 179 6.60 12.59 1.31
C ALA A 179 7.62 11.43 1.35
N VAL A 180 7.30 10.32 2.02
CA VAL A 180 8.14 9.13 2.08
C VAL A 180 8.29 8.47 0.70
N GLU A 181 7.21 8.36 -0.07
CA GLU A 181 7.18 7.83 -1.44
C GLU A 181 8.09 8.64 -2.36
N MET A 182 7.93 9.97 -2.35
CA MET A 182 8.78 10.89 -3.11
C MET A 182 10.26 10.76 -2.73
N TRP A 183 10.55 10.64 -1.43
CA TRP A 183 11.92 10.41 -0.99
C TRP A 183 12.48 9.07 -1.50
N CYS A 184 11.69 7.99 -1.45
CA CYS A 184 12.12 6.68 -1.96
C CYS A 184 12.46 6.74 -3.45
N ILE A 185 11.62 7.39 -4.25
CA ILE A 185 11.81 7.57 -5.69
C ILE A 185 13.08 8.39 -5.96
N LEU A 186 13.26 9.54 -5.30
CA LEU A 186 14.45 10.36 -5.45
C LEU A 186 15.73 9.65 -5.00
N ALA A 187 15.67 8.89 -3.92
CA ALA A 187 16.78 8.08 -3.43
C ALA A 187 17.14 6.93 -4.39
N HIS A 188 16.18 6.44 -5.17
CA HIS A 188 16.42 5.47 -6.23
C HIS A 188 17.05 6.15 -7.46
N ILE A 189 16.52 7.28 -7.92
CA ILE A 189 17.10 8.05 -9.04
C ILE A 189 18.56 8.40 -8.74
N LYS A 190 18.84 8.93 -7.54
CA LYS A 190 20.22 9.26 -7.12
C LYS A 190 21.15 8.05 -7.12
N HIS A 191 20.63 6.85 -6.87
CA HIS A 191 21.43 5.63 -6.91
C HIS A 191 21.78 5.27 -8.36
N LEU A 192 20.80 5.29 -9.27
CA LEU A 192 21.02 4.98 -10.69
C LEU A 192 22.01 5.96 -11.35
N THR A 193 21.99 7.23 -10.96
CA THR A 193 22.92 8.24 -11.52
C THR A 193 24.33 8.17 -10.95
N LYS A 194 24.57 7.45 -9.85
CA LYS A 194 25.92 7.30 -9.27
C LYS A 194 26.79 6.33 -10.07
N ASP A 195 26.21 5.27 -10.60
CA ASP A 195 26.96 4.24 -11.34
C ASP A 195 27.54 4.80 -12.66
N GLU A 196 26.89 5.81 -13.26
CA GLU A 196 27.41 6.52 -14.45
C GLU A 196 28.65 7.39 -14.17
N ASP A 197 28.86 7.84 -12.94
CA ASP A 197 30.00 8.69 -12.56
C ASP A 197 31.28 7.88 -12.28
N GLU A 198 31.15 6.58 -12.04
CA GLU A 198 32.27 5.65 -11.83
C GLU A 198 32.74 5.04 -13.17
N GLU A 199 31.82 4.62 -14.06
CA GLU A 199 32.17 4.12 -15.41
C GLU A 199 32.81 5.16 -16.34
N LYS A 200 32.58 6.47 -16.10
CA LYS A 200 33.20 7.56 -16.88
C LYS A 200 34.60 7.97 -16.38
N ARG A 201 35.09 7.38 -15.28
CA ARG A 201 36.41 7.69 -14.69
C ARG A 201 37.47 6.63 -14.97
N ASP A 202 37.09 5.50 -15.59
CA ASP A 202 37.97 4.45 -16.11
C ASP A 202 38.13 4.58 -17.64
#